data_AF-A0A5B0SM23-F1
#
_entry.id   AF-A0A5B0SM23-F1
#
_cell.length_a   1.000
_cell.length_b   1.000
_cell.length_c   1.000
_cell.angle_alpha   90.00
_cell.angle_beta   90.00
_cell.angle_gamma   90.00
#
_symmetry.space_group_name_H-M   'P 1'
#
loop_
_entity.id
_entity.type
_entity.pdbx_description
1 polymer ?
#
loop_
_entity_poly.entity_id
_entity_poly.type
_entity_poly.pdbx_seq_one_letter_code
_entity_poly.pdbx_strand_id
1 'polypeptide(L)'
;MDRKISPSSIDIDTLASHLYTTHTPPLDMLVRSSGVNRISDYLLWQLIINSTRYVKNNEEETTDDWGNHTPIKLDRNIVEGAAYHIVPTHWPNFGMDDMVPIILKWQLGEFRKYLGLTTETQVGNLLK
;
A
#
# COMPACT_ATOMS: atom_id res chain seq x y z
N MET A 1 10.65 31.53 9.95
CA MET A 1 11.65 30.62 9.33
C MET A 1 11.02 30.03 8.09
N ASP A 2 11.47 30.46 6.91
CA ASP A 2 10.89 30.09 5.63
C ASP A 2 11.21 28.62 5.29
N ARG A 3 10.27 27.70 5.54
CA ARG A 3 10.31 26.32 5.04
C ARG A 3 10.02 26.31 3.53
N LYS A 4 10.94 26.86 2.73
CA LYS A 4 10.85 26.84 1.27
C LYS A 4 11.73 25.70 0.75
N ILE A 5 11.10 24.73 0.11
CA ILE A 5 11.78 23.70 -0.70
C ILE A 5 11.85 24.17 -2.16
N SER A 6 12.87 23.72 -2.90
CA SER A 6 12.96 24.00 -4.33
C SER A 6 11.84 23.26 -5.07
N PRO A 7 11.13 23.86 -6.05
CA PRO A 7 10.15 23.14 -6.84
C PRO A 7 10.73 21.89 -7.54
N SER A 8 12.01 21.97 -7.93
CA SER A 8 12.73 20.85 -8.57
C SER A 8 13.07 19.70 -7.61
N SER A 9 12.96 19.90 -6.30
CA SER A 9 13.20 18.86 -5.29
C SER A 9 11.91 18.23 -4.77
N ILE A 10 10.75 18.57 -5.33
CA ILE A 10 9.46 17.96 -4.95
C ILE A 10 9.34 16.60 -5.62
N ASP A 11 9.33 15.55 -4.81
CA ASP A 11 9.12 14.17 -5.23
C ASP A 11 7.97 13.50 -4.45
N ILE A 12 7.78 12.20 -4.71
CA ILE A 12 6.72 11.39 -4.08
C ILE A 12 6.90 11.33 -2.56
N ASP A 13 8.15 11.26 -2.06
CA ASP A 13 8.45 11.26 -0.63
C ASP A 13 8.13 12.60 0.04
N THR A 14 8.44 13.69 -0.66
CA THR A 14 8.08 15.05 -0.24
C THR A 14 6.56 15.18 -0.13
N LEU A 15 5.81 14.73 -1.12
CA LEU A 15 4.34 14.73 -1.04
C LEU A 15 3.83 13.84 0.12
N ALA A 16 4.30 12.60 0.22
CA ALA A 16 3.86 11.65 1.24
C ALA A 16 4.13 12.14 2.69
N SER A 17 5.28 12.79 2.92
CA SER A 17 5.66 13.35 4.22
C SER A 17 4.83 14.57 4.65
N HIS A 18 4.09 15.18 3.72
CA HIS A 18 3.24 16.34 3.97
C HIS A 18 1.74 16.02 3.96
N LEU A 19 1.35 14.76 3.73
CA LEU A 19 -0.03 14.30 3.87
C LEU A 19 -0.39 14.09 5.34
N TYR A 20 -1.68 14.23 5.66
CA TYR A 20 -2.19 13.98 7.02
C TYR A 20 -1.90 12.58 7.55
N THR A 21 -1.65 11.61 6.66
CA THR A 21 -1.34 10.22 7.02
C THR A 21 0.15 9.95 7.24
N THR A 22 1.02 10.96 7.25
CA THR A 22 2.48 10.75 7.31
C THR A 22 2.96 9.98 8.55
N HIS A 23 2.19 10.01 9.63
CA HIS A 23 2.50 9.29 10.88
C HIS A 23 1.64 8.04 11.08
N THR A 24 0.93 7.62 10.03
CA THR A 24 0.08 6.43 10.03
C THR A 24 0.77 5.34 9.20
N PRO A 25 0.64 4.06 9.58
CA PRO A 25 1.09 2.96 8.74
C PRO A 25 0.51 3.01 7.32
N PRO A 26 1.19 2.37 6.34
CA PRO A 26 0.67 2.20 5.00
C PRO A 26 -0.74 1.59 4.95
N LEU A 27 -1.51 1.93 3.92
CA LEU A 27 -2.85 1.40 3.72
C LEU A 27 -2.74 0.04 3.01
N ASP A 28 -3.05 -1.04 3.73
CA ASP A 28 -3.10 -2.38 3.14
C ASP A 28 -4.45 -2.68 2.47
N MET A 29 -5.55 -2.22 3.08
CA MET A 29 -6.90 -2.55 2.65
C MET A 29 -7.91 -1.44 2.98
N LEU A 30 -8.81 -1.13 2.04
CA LEU A 30 -9.97 -0.27 2.21
C LEU A 30 -11.26 -1.10 2.11
N VAL A 31 -12.08 -1.05 3.17
CA VAL A 31 -13.40 -1.69 3.21
C VAL A 31 -14.50 -0.63 3.11
N ARG A 32 -15.46 -0.82 2.20
CA ARG A 32 -16.59 0.08 1.98
C ARG A 32 -17.92 -0.64 2.16
N SER A 33 -18.71 -0.17 3.11
CA SER A 33 -20.05 -0.69 3.41
C SER A 33 -21.12 -0.16 2.43
N SER A 34 -22.35 -0.64 2.60
CA SER A 34 -23.56 -0.20 1.89
C SER A 34 -23.61 -0.51 0.38
N GLY A 35 -22.74 -1.40 -0.10
CA GLY A 35 -22.79 -1.92 -1.47
C GLY A 35 -22.44 -0.92 -2.58
N VAL A 36 -21.98 0.29 -2.24
CA VAL A 36 -21.75 1.32 -3.25
C VAL A 36 -20.35 1.23 -3.84
N ASN A 37 -20.24 1.04 -5.15
CA ASN A 37 -18.97 0.97 -5.86
C ASN A 37 -18.40 2.35 -6.25
N ARG A 38 -17.83 3.06 -5.27
CA ARG A 38 -17.07 4.31 -5.48
C ARG A 38 -16.09 4.55 -4.34
N ILE A 39 -15.01 5.27 -4.59
CA ILE A 39 -14.04 5.62 -3.53
C ILE A 39 -14.48 6.87 -2.75
N SER A 40 -15.21 7.79 -3.39
CA SER A 40 -15.64 9.06 -2.78
C SER A 40 -14.51 9.94 -2.26
N ASP A 41 -13.41 10.04 -3.03
CA ASP A 41 -12.27 10.92 -2.72
C ASP A 41 -11.61 10.62 -1.36
N TYR A 42 -11.64 9.34 -0.96
CA TYR A 42 -11.07 8.89 0.31
C TYR A 42 -9.72 8.20 0.08
N LEU A 43 -8.66 8.75 0.67
CA LEU A 43 -7.30 8.18 0.70
C LEU A 43 -6.72 7.83 -0.68
N LEU A 44 -6.98 8.67 -1.70
CA LEU A 44 -6.54 8.40 -3.08
C LEU A 44 -5.04 8.15 -3.22
N TRP A 45 -4.22 8.97 -2.54
CA TRP A 45 -2.77 8.80 -2.55
C TRP A 45 -2.37 7.46 -1.93
N GLN A 46 -2.98 7.08 -0.81
CA GLN A 46 -2.61 5.89 -0.07
C GLN A 46 -3.05 4.61 -0.80
N LEU A 47 -4.20 4.65 -1.49
CA LEU A 47 -4.70 3.53 -2.29
C LEU A 47 -3.77 3.14 -3.44
N ILE A 48 -3.04 4.11 -4.01
CA ILE A 48 -2.16 3.91 -5.18
C ILE A 48 -0.69 3.83 -4.78
N ILE A 49 -0.21 4.79 -3.98
CA ILE A 49 1.22 5.00 -3.74
C ILE A 49 1.68 4.40 -2.42
N ASN A 50 0.92 4.49 -1.32
CA ASN A 50 1.39 3.87 -0.06
C ASN A 50 1.21 2.35 -0.01
N SER A 51 0.53 1.73 -0.97
CA SER A 51 0.56 0.27 -1.14
C SER A 51 1.85 -0.24 -1.78
N THR A 52 2.70 0.66 -2.26
CA THR A 52 3.98 0.39 -2.93
C THR A 52 4.99 -0.12 -1.91
N ARG A 53 5.42 -1.38 -2.04
CA ARG A 53 6.48 -1.96 -1.22
C ARG A 53 7.85 -1.42 -1.65
N TYR A 54 8.73 -1.19 -0.67
CA TYR A 54 10.15 -0.95 -0.96
C TYR A 54 10.75 -2.25 -1.51
N VAL A 55 11.33 -2.16 -2.71
CA VAL A 55 12.11 -3.24 -3.30
C VAL A 55 13.57 -2.94 -2.96
N LYS A 56 14.23 -3.92 -2.34
CA LYS A 56 15.69 -3.86 -2.20
C LYS A 56 16.27 -4.00 -3.60
N ASN A 57 16.97 -2.97 -4.07
CA ASN A 57 17.76 -3.13 -5.28
C ASN A 57 18.88 -4.12 -5.01
N ASN A 58 19.07 -5.06 -5.93
CA ASN A 58 20.20 -5.99 -5.92
C ASN A 58 21.50 -5.31 -6.36
N GLU A 59 21.64 -4.00 -6.14
CA GLU A 59 22.95 -3.37 -6.22
C GLU A 59 23.79 -4.01 -5.10
N GLU A 60 24.92 -4.61 -5.47
CA GLU A 60 25.81 -5.28 -4.54
C GLU A 60 26.12 -4.34 -3.38
N GLU A 61 26.08 -4.88 -2.16
CA GLU A 61 26.36 -4.15 -0.93
C GLU A 61 27.78 -3.60 -1.00
N THR A 62 27.94 -2.37 -1.51
CA THR A 62 29.27 -1.77 -1.65
C THR A 62 29.71 -1.28 -0.29
N THR A 63 30.78 -1.87 0.22
CA THR A 63 31.54 -1.26 1.30
C THR A 63 32.34 -0.10 0.71
N ASP A 64 32.34 1.06 1.36
CA ASP A 64 33.32 2.08 1.02
C ASP A 64 34.75 1.57 1.29
N ASP A 65 35.77 2.27 0.79
CA ASP A 65 37.18 1.89 0.97
C ASP A 65 37.62 1.78 2.44
N TRP A 66 36.78 2.22 3.38
CA TRP A 66 36.98 2.20 4.82
C TRP A 66 36.20 1.09 5.54
N GLY A 67 35.53 0.21 4.79
CA GLY A 67 34.77 -0.92 5.31
C GLY A 67 33.40 -0.55 5.89
N ASN A 68 32.89 0.65 5.63
CA ASN A 68 31.54 1.03 6.02
C ASN A 68 30.53 0.54 4.98
N HIS A 69 29.45 -0.09 5.44
CA HIS A 69 28.34 -0.47 4.56
C HIS A 69 27.65 0.80 4.03
N THR A 70 27.57 0.94 2.70
CA THR A 70 26.69 1.97 2.13
C THR A 70 25.23 1.63 2.44
N PRO A 71 24.37 2.61 2.75
CA PRO A 71 22.97 2.36 3.04
C PRO A 71 22.29 1.65 1.85
N ILE A 72 21.56 0.57 2.14
CA ILE A 72 20.77 -0.15 1.14
C ILE A 72 19.84 0.84 0.44
N LYS A 73 20.02 1.00 -0.87
CA LYS A 73 19.15 1.82 -1.70
C LYS A 73 17.83 1.07 -1.92
N LEU A 74 16.79 1.49 -1.21
CA LEU A 74 15.44 0.96 -1.33
C LEU A 74 14.68 1.77 -2.37
N ASP A 75 14.40 1.18 -3.52
CA ASP A 75 13.58 1.82 -4.54
C ASP A 75 12.11 1.44 -4.34
N ARG A 76 11.22 2.43 -4.51
CA ARG A 76 9.78 2.20 -4.47
C ARG A 76 9.28 1.76 -5.85
N ASN A 77 9.00 0.47 -5.99
CA ASN A 77 8.29 -0.06 -7.16
C ASN A 77 6.80 -0.17 -6.86
N ILE A 78 5.94 0.33 -7.76
CA ILE A 78 4.48 0.19 -7.63
C ILE A 78 4.14 -1.28 -7.89
N VAL A 79 4.21 -2.12 -6.85
CA VAL A 79 4.08 -3.58 -7.03
C VAL A 79 2.64 -4.07 -6.91
N GLU A 80 1.74 -3.35 -6.24
CA GLU A 80 0.28 -3.57 -6.28
C GLU A 80 -0.43 -2.50 -5.43
N GLY A 81 -1.65 -2.13 -5.79
CA GLY A 81 -2.50 -1.19 -5.04
C GLY A 81 -2.95 -1.75 -3.68
N ALA A 82 -3.50 -0.89 -2.81
CA ALA A 82 -4.16 -1.37 -1.58
C ALA A 82 -5.39 -2.22 -1.96
N ALA A 83 -5.68 -3.27 -1.19
CA ALA A 83 -6.86 -4.10 -1.43
C ALA A 83 -8.14 -3.27 -1.24
N TYR A 84 -9.16 -3.51 -2.07
CA TYR A 84 -10.43 -2.79 -1.99
C TYR A 84 -11.60 -3.78 -1.93
N HIS A 85 -12.40 -3.68 -0.88
CA HIS A 85 -13.53 -4.57 -0.60
C HIS A 85 -14.82 -3.79 -0.42
N ILE A 86 -15.86 -4.14 -1.17
CA ILE A 86 -17.20 -3.60 -1.01
C ILE A 86 -18.07 -4.65 -0.31
N VAL A 87 -18.82 -4.21 0.70
CA VAL A 87 -19.71 -5.04 1.50
C VAL A 87 -21.13 -4.48 1.38
N PRO A 88 -22.14 -5.32 1.08
CA PRO A 88 -23.52 -4.85 0.95
C PRO A 88 -24.11 -4.39 2.30
N THR A 89 -23.60 -4.91 3.41
CA THR A 89 -24.01 -4.57 4.77
C THR A 89 -23.89 -3.06 5.00
N HIS A 90 -24.97 -2.44 5.48
CA HIS A 90 -24.99 -1.01 5.79
C HIS A 90 -24.19 -0.71 7.05
N TRP A 91 -23.60 0.47 7.14
CA TRP A 91 -22.71 0.84 8.26
C TRP A 91 -23.24 0.54 9.66
N PRO A 92 -24.53 0.80 10.00
CA PRO A 92 -25.04 0.51 11.34
C PRO A 92 -25.08 -0.98 11.70
N ASN A 93 -25.08 -1.87 10.70
CA ASN A 93 -25.13 -3.32 10.86
C ASN A 93 -23.79 -4.00 10.57
N PHE A 94 -22.78 -3.22 10.16
CA PHE A 94 -21.47 -3.74 9.80
C PHE A 94 -20.70 -4.13 11.06
N GLY A 95 -20.21 -5.38 11.13
CA GLY A 95 -19.60 -5.91 12.35
C GLY A 95 -18.45 -6.89 12.11
N MET A 96 -18.11 -7.63 13.16
CA MET A 96 -17.02 -8.63 13.12
C MET A 96 -17.33 -9.80 12.18
N ASP A 97 -18.60 -10.17 12.05
CA ASP A 97 -19.04 -11.22 11.12
C ASP A 97 -18.79 -10.84 9.66
N ASP A 98 -18.79 -9.55 9.33
CA ASP A 98 -18.37 -9.05 8.01
C ASP A 98 -16.85 -8.89 7.93
N MET A 99 -16.22 -8.32 8.96
CA MET A 99 -14.79 -7.96 8.96
C MET A 99 -13.85 -9.18 8.97
N VAL A 100 -14.14 -10.18 9.80
CA VAL A 100 -13.25 -11.34 9.97
C VAL A 100 -13.06 -12.10 8.66
N PRO A 101 -14.12 -12.44 7.89
CA PRO A 101 -13.95 -13.06 6.58
C PRO A 101 -13.14 -12.22 5.59
N ILE A 102 -13.28 -10.90 5.62
CA ILE A 102 -12.53 -9.99 4.74
C ILE A 102 -11.04 -10.04 5.05
N ILE A 103 -10.68 -9.93 6.34
CA ILE A 103 -9.28 -9.99 6.80
C ILE A 103 -8.67 -11.35 6.46
N LEU A 104 -9.36 -12.45 6.76
CA LEU A 104 -8.86 -13.80 6.45
C LEU A 104 -8.67 -14.03 4.95
N LYS A 105 -9.60 -13.52 4.11
CA LYS A 105 -9.48 -13.59 2.65
C LYS A 105 -8.25 -12.81 2.18
N TRP A 106 -8.02 -11.61 2.70
CA TRP A 106 -6.85 -10.80 2.37
C TRP A 106 -5.54 -11.47 2.82
N GLN A 107 -5.46 -11.93 4.07
CA GLN A 107 -4.29 -12.64 4.61
C GLN A 107 -3.95 -13.89 3.81
N LEU A 108 -4.97 -14.66 3.41
CA LEU A 108 -4.77 -15.84 2.57
C LEU A 108 -4.22 -15.46 1.19
N GLY A 109 -4.68 -14.34 0.61
CA GLY A 109 -4.14 -13.79 -0.63
C GLY A 109 -2.67 -13.43 -0.51
N GLU A 110 -2.30 -12.65 0.51
CA GLU A 110 -0.91 -12.26 0.78
C GLU A 110 -0.02 -13.47 1.06
N PHE A 111 -0.50 -14.46 1.81
CA PHE A 111 0.24 -15.69 2.08
C PHE A 111 0.48 -16.50 0.81
N ARG A 112 -0.50 -16.60 -0.09
CA ARG A 112 -0.33 -17.28 -1.38
C ARG A 112 0.67 -16.58 -2.29
N LYS A 113 0.67 -15.24 -2.32
CA LYS A 113 1.68 -14.45 -3.03
C LYS A 113 3.07 -14.72 -2.48
N TYR A 114 3.23 -14.73 -1.15
CA TYR A 114 4.49 -15.04 -0.49
C TYR A 114 5.02 -16.44 -0.86
N LEU A 115 4.13 -17.41 -1.01
CA LEU A 115 4.49 -18.77 -1.44
C LEU A 115 4.71 -18.92 -2.96
N GLY A 116 4.54 -17.87 -3.75
CA GLY A 116 4.64 -17.93 -5.22
C GLY A 116 3.52 -18.74 -5.88
N LEU A 117 2.38 -18.91 -5.19
CA LEU A 117 1.26 -19.75 -5.66
C LEU A 117 0.24 -18.99 -6.51
N THR A 118 0.37 -17.67 -6.65
CA THR A 118 -0.51 -16.83 -7.46
C THR A 118 0.13 -16.50 -8.80
N THR A 119 -0.47 -16.97 -9.89
CA THR A 119 -0.20 -16.47 -11.25
C THR A 119 -1.07 -15.25 -11.52
N GLU A 120 -0.51 -14.22 -12.19
CA GLU A 120 -1.06 -12.85 -12.39
C GLU A 120 -2.49 -12.78 -12.95
N THR A 121 -3.09 -13.88 -13.40
CA THR A 121 -4.38 -13.89 -14.10
C THR A 121 -5.61 -13.99 -13.18
N GLN A 122 -5.47 -14.28 -11.89
CA GLN A 122 -6.62 -14.48 -10.98
C GLN A 122 -7.02 -13.30 -10.09
N VAL A 123 -6.19 -12.25 -9.99
CA VAL A 123 -6.50 -11.09 -9.11
C VAL A 123 -7.71 -10.29 -9.63
N GLY A 124 -7.91 -10.24 -10.95
CA GLY A 124 -9.05 -9.55 -11.58
C GLY A 124 -10.41 -10.25 -11.42
N ASN A 125 -10.45 -11.53 -11.06
CA ASN A 125 -11.70 -12.32 -10.98
C ASN A 125 -12.14 -12.67 -9.55
N LEU A 126 -11.38 -12.33 -8.53
CA LEU A 126 -11.77 -12.52 -7.11
C LEU A 126 -12.42 -11.27 -6.48
N LEU A 127 -12.64 -10.24 -7.30
CA LEU A 127 -13.29 -8.96 -6.99
C LEU A 127 -14.64 -8.74 -7.73
N LYS A 128 -15.25 -9.81 -8.24
CA LYS A 128 -16.67 -9.82 -8.63
C LYS A 128 -17.50 -10.55 -7.60
#